data_AF-A0A934XS55-F1
#
_entry.id   AF-A0A934XS55-F1
#
_cell.length_a   1.000
_cell.length_b   1.000
_cell.length_c   1.000
_cell.angle_alpha   90.00
_cell.angle_beta   90.00
_cell.angle_gamma   90.00
#
_symmetry.space_group_name_H-M   'P 1'
#
loop_
_entity.id
_entity.type
_entity.pdbx_description
1 polymer ?
#
loop_
_entity_poly.entity_id
_entity_poly.type
_entity_poly.pdbx_seq_one_letter_code
_entity_poly.pdbx_strand_id
1 'polypeptide(L)'
;MADPTLLITLIIVILSALVGAYLNGKRRDRCLAHFERDPVNVELLGGRQIWGRLHVEPTGIELIYASDHRDVQEHIETTYLLYKDEFPQIQAIYRYCDDMDEDELQRRQAMIDKVFHPRPGARLRRRLRNFISLASDSLAQAIGVIVGSSKARGSKFVTEESQEYFTSLGSNLIGYAGTEYDSLLEHYVGVKVVVELTEGDTVYEHVGILRDYTADFLEMLDIHFPITQKHPMAAPGAGLETPFLRVNRSGKSLYLANAGKNSLLLQTVTAAEQEMSINAVLDADEDLALELPPALAGADIELNIKIVRQLDFIIPRARALIRHKAERYDPDQVFDIGFGLKPDYTTEEKKLHAALDDSPDDANSAVALGQLLFKRGRLQEAERWFNYALARRQQLTDQGKLAERQLRYIKLKRSEFYR
;
A
#
# COMPACT_ATOMS: atom_id res chain seq x y z
N MET A 1 -14.79 -11.88 -63.14
CA MET A 1 -15.66 -11.24 -62.13
C MET A 1 -15.18 -11.70 -60.78
N ALA A 2 -14.82 -10.78 -59.87
CA ALA A 2 -14.51 -11.17 -58.50
C ALA A 2 -15.75 -11.82 -57.89
N ASP A 3 -15.57 -12.95 -57.21
CA ASP A 3 -16.66 -13.67 -56.55
C ASP A 3 -17.25 -12.76 -55.45
N PRO A 4 -18.54 -12.36 -55.51
CA PRO A 4 -19.14 -11.45 -54.55
C PRO A 4 -19.03 -11.97 -53.10
N THR A 5 -18.99 -13.28 -52.89
CA THR A 5 -18.73 -13.89 -51.58
C THR A 5 -17.32 -13.59 -51.05
N LEU A 6 -16.29 -13.65 -51.90
CA LEU A 6 -14.92 -13.28 -51.53
C LEU A 6 -14.78 -11.79 -51.22
N LEU A 7 -15.50 -10.95 -51.96
CA LEU A 7 -15.50 -9.50 -51.72
C LEU A 7 -16.16 -9.16 -50.38
N ILE A 8 -17.29 -9.79 -50.05
CA ILE A 8 -17.99 -9.60 -48.78
C ILE A 8 -17.14 -10.09 -47.60
N THR A 9 -16.50 -11.26 -47.69
CA THR A 9 -15.64 -11.77 -46.61
C THR A 9 -14.42 -10.87 -46.40
N LEU A 10 -13.79 -10.39 -47.46
CA LEU A 10 -12.68 -9.44 -47.38
C LEU A 10 -13.10 -8.13 -46.69
N ILE A 11 -14.26 -7.58 -47.07
CA ILE A 11 -14.82 -6.37 -46.43
C ILE A 11 -15.07 -6.62 -44.94
N ILE A 12 -15.66 -7.75 -44.57
CA ILE A 12 -15.94 -8.08 -43.16
C ILE A 12 -14.64 -8.19 -42.36
N VAL A 13 -13.60 -8.84 -42.90
CA VAL A 13 -12.30 -8.98 -42.22
C VAL A 13 -11.63 -7.62 -42.05
N ILE A 14 -11.57 -6.80 -43.10
CA ILE A 14 -10.98 -5.45 -43.03
C ILE A 14 -11.75 -4.56 -42.05
N LEU A 15 -13.08 -4.56 -42.12
CA LEU A 15 -13.91 -3.75 -41.23
C LEU A 15 -13.76 -4.20 -39.78
N SER A 16 -13.70 -5.52 -39.53
CA SER A 16 -13.45 -6.06 -38.19
C SER A 16 -12.07 -5.69 -37.67
N ALA A 17 -11.04 -5.71 -38.53
CA ALA A 17 -9.68 -5.29 -38.18
C ALA A 17 -9.60 -3.77 -37.89
N LEU A 18 -10.25 -2.93 -38.70
CA LEU A 18 -10.32 -1.48 -38.49
C LEU A 18 -11.06 -1.14 -37.19
N VAL A 19 -12.21 -1.78 -36.94
CA VAL A 19 -12.96 -1.62 -35.69
C VAL A 19 -12.10 -2.09 -34.51
N GLY A 20 -11.42 -3.24 -34.62
CA GLY A 20 -10.51 -3.74 -33.59
C GLY A 20 -9.36 -2.77 -33.29
N ALA A 21 -8.70 -2.25 -34.32
CA ALA A 21 -7.62 -1.27 -34.19
C ALA A 21 -8.11 0.04 -33.54
N TYR A 22 -9.29 0.53 -33.94
CA TYR A 22 -9.90 1.71 -33.34
C TYR A 22 -10.24 1.51 -31.86
N LEU A 23 -10.84 0.37 -31.50
CA LEU A 23 -11.16 0.04 -30.12
C LEU A 23 -9.89 -0.10 -29.27
N ASN A 24 -8.84 -0.75 -29.80
CA ASN A 24 -7.56 -0.88 -29.12
C ASN A 24 -6.84 0.46 -28.96
N GLY A 25 -6.87 1.33 -29.97
CA GLY A 25 -6.26 2.67 -29.90
C GLY A 25 -6.90 3.60 -28.87
N LYS A 26 -8.15 3.32 -28.48
CA LYS A 26 -8.87 4.06 -27.42
C LYS A 26 -8.86 3.35 -26.06
N ARG A 27 -8.20 2.21 -25.95
CA ARG A 27 -8.22 1.39 -24.73
C ARG A 27 -7.35 2.05 -23.65
N ARG A 28 -8.02 2.56 -22.62
CA ARG A 28 -7.41 3.01 -21.37
C ARG A 28 -7.18 1.80 -20.45
N ASP A 29 -6.15 1.89 -19.60
CA ASP A 29 -6.00 0.89 -18.54
C ASP A 29 -7.20 0.98 -17.59
N ARG A 30 -7.78 -0.18 -17.26
CA ARG A 30 -9.03 -0.24 -16.51
C ARG A 30 -8.84 0.09 -15.03
N CYS A 31 -7.74 -0.37 -14.43
CA CYS A 31 -7.42 -0.08 -13.04
C CYS A 31 -7.21 1.43 -12.89
N LEU A 32 -6.42 2.04 -13.78
CA LEU A 32 -6.22 3.50 -13.78
C LEU A 32 -7.52 4.27 -14.03
N ALA A 33 -8.32 3.86 -15.02
CA ALA A 33 -9.58 4.55 -15.37
C ALA A 33 -10.62 4.50 -14.23
N HIS A 34 -10.48 3.61 -13.26
CA HIS A 34 -11.33 3.60 -12.09
C HIS A 34 -11.04 4.72 -11.08
N PHE A 35 -9.86 5.35 -11.15
CA PHE A 35 -9.42 6.49 -10.34
C PHE A 35 -9.49 7.81 -11.15
N GLU A 36 -10.11 7.79 -12.33
CA GLU A 36 -10.29 8.97 -13.19
C GLU A 36 -10.92 10.15 -12.41
N ARG A 37 -10.23 11.29 -12.41
CA ARG A 37 -10.53 12.57 -11.74
C ARG A 37 -10.42 12.57 -10.22
N ASP A 38 -10.03 11.46 -9.62
CA ASP A 38 -9.83 11.39 -8.18
C ASP A 38 -8.44 11.96 -7.82
N PRO A 39 -8.29 12.60 -6.65
CA PRO A 39 -6.99 13.01 -6.14
C PRO A 39 -6.17 11.78 -5.78
N VAL A 40 -4.98 11.67 -6.36
CA VAL A 40 -4.06 10.54 -6.15
C VAL A 40 -2.65 11.04 -5.87
N ASN A 41 -1.88 10.18 -5.22
CA ASN A 41 -0.44 10.27 -5.11
C ASN A 41 0.17 9.14 -5.92
N VAL A 42 1.14 9.48 -6.76
CA VAL A 42 1.95 8.56 -7.54
C VAL A 42 3.34 8.57 -6.95
N GLU A 43 3.76 7.43 -6.44
CA GLU A 43 5.10 7.20 -5.97
C GLU A 43 5.88 6.50 -7.07
N LEU A 44 7.05 7.05 -7.42
CA LEU A 44 7.98 6.47 -8.37
C LEU A 44 9.09 5.71 -7.65
N LEU A 45 9.76 4.82 -8.37
CA LEU A 45 10.99 4.18 -7.92
C LEU A 45 12.02 5.25 -7.52
N GLY A 46 12.68 5.03 -6.39
CA GLY A 46 13.59 6.02 -5.80
C GLY A 46 12.92 7.03 -4.88
N GLY A 47 11.63 6.87 -4.56
CA GLY A 47 10.92 7.63 -3.53
C GLY A 47 10.43 9.01 -3.95
N ARG A 48 10.49 9.34 -5.25
CA ARG A 48 9.88 10.57 -5.77
C ARG A 48 8.36 10.44 -5.73
N GLN A 49 7.69 11.38 -5.09
CA GLN A 49 6.23 11.42 -4.99
C GLN A 49 5.66 12.60 -5.78
N ILE A 50 4.55 12.35 -6.48
CA ILE A 50 3.85 13.31 -7.34
C ILE A 50 2.37 13.21 -7.02
N TRP A 51 1.70 14.31 -6.76
CA TRP A 51 0.28 14.33 -6.38
C TRP A 51 -0.55 15.09 -7.41
N GLY A 52 -1.82 14.75 -7.59
CA GLY A 52 -2.71 15.49 -8.49
C GLY A 52 -4.01 14.76 -8.76
N ARG A 53 -4.92 15.40 -9.49
CA ARG A 53 -6.11 14.73 -10.02
C ARG A 53 -5.72 13.88 -11.22
N LEU A 54 -6.02 12.59 -11.17
CA LEU A 54 -5.65 11.65 -12.23
C LEU A 54 -6.52 11.84 -13.47
N HIS A 55 -5.90 11.94 -14.64
CA HIS A 55 -6.55 11.87 -15.94
C HIS A 55 -5.87 10.78 -16.78
N VAL A 56 -6.66 9.83 -17.29
CA VAL A 56 -6.13 8.63 -17.95
C VAL A 56 -6.37 8.70 -19.45
N GLU A 57 -5.31 8.58 -20.22
CA GLU A 57 -5.37 8.48 -21.68
C GLU A 57 -4.78 7.16 -22.20
N PRO A 58 -5.06 6.77 -23.46
CA PRO A 58 -4.48 5.57 -24.04
C PRO A 58 -2.94 5.57 -24.11
N THR A 59 -2.28 6.73 -24.04
CA THR A 59 -0.82 6.87 -24.13
C THR A 59 -0.12 6.99 -22.79
N GLY A 60 -0.86 7.22 -21.70
CA GLY A 60 -0.28 7.49 -20.38
C GLY A 60 -1.30 8.07 -19.41
N ILE A 61 -0.79 8.68 -18.35
CA ILE A 61 -1.58 9.40 -17.35
C ILE A 61 -1.09 10.84 -17.21
N GLU A 62 -2.00 11.70 -16.80
CA GLU A 62 -1.76 13.08 -16.45
C GLU A 62 -2.20 13.31 -15.00
N LEU A 63 -1.37 14.00 -14.22
CA LEU A 63 -1.67 14.42 -12.85
C LEU A 63 -1.82 15.94 -12.85
N ILE A 64 -3.03 16.43 -12.63
CA ILE A 64 -3.33 17.85 -12.63
C ILE A 64 -3.17 18.38 -11.20
N TYR A 65 -2.28 19.35 -11.00
CA TYR A 65 -2.01 19.93 -9.69
C TYR A 65 -3.17 20.84 -9.24
N ALA A 66 -3.46 20.83 -7.93
CA ALA A 66 -4.52 21.68 -7.36
C ALA A 66 -4.13 23.18 -7.32
N SER A 67 -2.83 23.46 -7.28
CA SER A 67 -2.26 24.81 -7.30
C SER A 67 -0.95 24.81 -8.07
N ASP A 68 -0.66 25.90 -8.77
CA ASP A 68 0.59 26.17 -9.47
C ASP A 68 1.81 25.74 -8.65
N HIS A 69 2.50 24.69 -9.08
CA HIS A 69 3.71 24.21 -8.43
C HIS A 69 4.90 24.98 -9.01
N ARG A 70 5.74 25.56 -8.14
CA ARG A 70 7.00 26.18 -8.57
C ARG A 70 8.11 25.15 -8.45
N ASP A 71 8.62 24.70 -9.59
CA ASP A 71 9.76 23.79 -9.61
C ASP A 71 11.05 24.49 -9.11
N VAL A 72 12.07 23.69 -8.79
CA VAL A 72 13.42 24.11 -8.40
C VAL A 72 14.06 25.06 -9.42
N GLN A 73 13.59 25.04 -10.67
CA GLN A 73 14.02 25.92 -11.76
C GLN A 73 13.11 27.15 -11.99
N GLU A 74 12.20 27.47 -11.05
CA GLU A 74 11.24 28.60 -11.09
C GLU A 74 10.17 28.55 -12.21
N HIS A 75 9.93 27.38 -12.81
CA HIS A 75 8.80 27.18 -13.72
C HIS A 75 7.50 26.90 -12.94
N ILE A 76 6.38 27.47 -13.41
CA ILE A 76 5.04 27.14 -12.92
C ILE A 76 4.57 25.89 -13.66
N GLU A 77 4.54 24.77 -12.96
CA GLU A 77 4.01 23.51 -13.45
C GLU A 77 2.54 23.38 -13.01
N THR A 78 1.67 23.03 -13.95
CA THR A 78 0.23 22.81 -13.70
C THR A 78 -0.15 21.33 -13.76
N THR A 79 0.66 20.52 -14.45
CA THR A 79 0.39 19.12 -14.73
C THR A 79 1.68 18.31 -14.81
N TYR A 80 1.61 17.03 -14.45
CA TYR A 80 2.67 16.06 -14.69
C TYR A 80 2.19 14.96 -15.63
N LEU A 81 2.93 14.71 -16.71
CA LEU A 81 2.63 13.66 -17.67
C LEU A 81 3.54 12.45 -17.43
N LEU A 82 2.95 11.26 -17.43
CA LEU A 82 3.68 10.01 -17.30
C LEU A 82 3.21 9.04 -18.38
N TYR A 83 4.10 8.71 -19.31
CA TYR A 83 3.79 7.86 -20.46
C TYR A 83 3.78 6.38 -20.10
N LYS A 84 3.13 5.56 -20.93
CA LYS A 84 2.99 4.11 -20.68
C LYS A 84 4.31 3.37 -20.51
N ASP A 85 5.34 3.76 -21.25
CA ASP A 85 6.69 3.21 -21.15
C ASP A 85 7.39 3.56 -19.83
N GLU A 86 6.90 4.58 -19.11
CA GLU A 86 7.35 4.97 -17.78
C GLU A 86 6.56 4.27 -16.66
N PHE A 87 5.49 3.52 -16.96
CA PHE A 87 4.73 2.77 -15.95
C PHE A 87 5.57 1.79 -15.11
N PRO A 88 6.60 1.13 -15.65
CA PRO A 88 7.53 0.33 -14.85
C PRO A 88 8.27 1.12 -13.75
N GLN A 89 8.31 2.46 -13.83
CA GLN A 89 8.90 3.33 -12.82
C GLN A 89 7.92 3.75 -11.72
N ILE A 90 6.61 3.59 -11.91
CA ILE A 90 5.63 3.83 -10.83
C ILE A 90 5.86 2.76 -9.78
N GLN A 91 6.10 3.06 -8.51
CA GLN A 91 6.08 2.11 -7.39
C GLN A 91 4.63 1.76 -6.99
N ALA A 92 3.81 2.79 -6.75
CA ALA A 92 2.40 2.67 -6.40
C ALA A 92 1.65 3.97 -6.76
N ILE A 93 0.35 3.84 -7.03
CA ILE A 93 -0.59 4.96 -7.11
C ILE A 93 -1.60 4.75 -5.99
N TYR A 94 -1.81 5.73 -5.12
CA TYR A 94 -2.72 5.58 -4.00
C TYR A 94 -3.48 6.86 -3.70
N ARG A 95 -4.63 6.72 -3.07
CA ARG A 95 -5.45 7.84 -2.58
C ARG A 95 -5.84 7.59 -1.13
N TYR A 96 -5.85 8.65 -0.34
CA TYR A 96 -6.30 8.61 1.04
C TYR A 96 -7.82 8.74 1.10
N CYS A 97 -8.48 7.72 1.62
CA CYS A 97 -9.93 7.71 1.76
C CYS A 97 -10.38 8.71 2.84
N ASP A 98 -9.51 9.01 3.80
CA ASP A 98 -9.78 9.97 4.88
C ASP A 98 -9.78 11.43 4.39
N ASP A 99 -9.20 11.70 3.22
CA ASP A 99 -9.14 13.05 2.62
C ASP A 99 -10.26 13.30 1.59
N MET A 100 -11.12 12.29 1.36
CA MET A 100 -12.21 12.36 0.39
C MET A 100 -13.36 13.23 0.89
N ASP A 101 -13.97 13.98 -0.02
CA ASP A 101 -15.23 14.66 0.26
C ASP A 101 -16.42 13.68 0.33
N GLU A 102 -17.60 14.16 0.75
CA GLU A 102 -18.79 13.32 0.90
C GLU A 102 -19.22 12.67 -0.43
N ASP A 103 -19.08 13.37 -1.56
CA ASP A 103 -19.46 12.87 -2.87
C ASP A 103 -18.48 11.79 -3.37
N GLU A 104 -17.18 11.96 -3.11
CA GLU A 104 -16.10 11.00 -3.35
C GLU A 104 -16.33 9.74 -2.51
N LEU A 105 -16.64 9.88 -1.23
CA LEU A 105 -16.95 8.77 -0.33
C LEU A 105 -18.19 7.98 -0.80
N GLN A 106 -19.26 8.67 -1.22
CA GLN A 106 -20.45 8.00 -1.77
C GLN A 106 -20.13 7.24 -3.06
N ARG A 107 -19.35 7.84 -3.96
CA ARG A 107 -18.90 7.18 -5.21
C ARG A 107 -18.06 5.94 -4.89
N ARG A 108 -17.12 6.05 -3.94
CA ARG A 108 -16.30 4.95 -3.46
C ARG A 108 -17.14 3.83 -2.84
N GLN A 109 -18.10 4.17 -1.98
CA GLN A 109 -18.96 3.17 -1.33
C GLN A 109 -19.83 2.41 -2.35
N ALA A 110 -20.43 3.14 -3.30
CA ALA A 110 -21.20 2.54 -4.38
C ALA A 110 -20.34 1.66 -5.31
N MET A 111 -19.06 1.97 -5.41
CA MET A 111 -18.07 1.20 -6.16
C MET A 111 -17.69 -0.09 -5.41
N ILE A 112 -17.40 -0.02 -4.10
CA ILE A 112 -17.14 -1.18 -3.24
C ILE A 112 -18.34 -2.13 -3.22
N ASP A 113 -19.56 -1.62 -3.08
CA ASP A 113 -20.76 -2.46 -3.07
C ASP A 113 -20.94 -3.24 -4.39
N LYS A 114 -20.63 -2.62 -5.53
CA LYS A 114 -20.67 -3.31 -6.85
C LYS A 114 -19.63 -4.42 -6.98
N VAL A 115 -18.53 -4.34 -6.23
CA VAL A 115 -17.46 -5.35 -6.22
C VAL A 115 -17.91 -6.58 -5.45
N PHE A 116 -18.51 -6.39 -4.27
CA PHE A 116 -19.07 -7.48 -3.47
C PHE A 116 -20.36 -8.07 -4.06
N HIS A 117 -21.19 -7.23 -4.68
CA HIS A 117 -22.50 -7.61 -5.22
C HIS A 117 -22.62 -7.30 -6.72
N PRO A 118 -21.82 -7.96 -7.59
CA PRO A 118 -21.83 -7.66 -9.01
C PRO A 118 -23.14 -8.12 -9.65
N ARG A 119 -23.79 -7.21 -10.37
CA ARG A 119 -25.03 -7.47 -11.13
C ARG A 119 -24.81 -8.55 -12.19
N PRO A 120 -25.81 -9.39 -12.53
CA PRO A 120 -25.67 -10.48 -13.51
C PRO A 120 -25.08 -10.03 -14.87
N GLY A 121 -25.54 -8.90 -15.41
CA GLY A 121 -25.01 -8.35 -16.66
C GLY A 121 -23.55 -7.89 -16.58
N ALA A 122 -23.12 -7.37 -15.42
CA ALA A 122 -21.73 -7.01 -15.20
C ALA A 122 -20.81 -8.24 -15.20
N ARG A 123 -21.28 -9.37 -14.63
CA ARG A 123 -20.58 -10.66 -14.65
C ARG A 123 -20.44 -11.19 -16.09
N LEU A 124 -21.51 -11.14 -16.89
CA LEU A 124 -21.48 -11.57 -18.28
C LEU A 124 -20.49 -10.74 -19.11
N ARG A 125 -20.52 -9.40 -18.97
CA ARG A 125 -19.60 -8.50 -19.65
C ARG A 125 -18.14 -8.80 -19.29
N ARG A 126 -17.85 -9.09 -18.01
CA ARG A 126 -16.51 -9.48 -17.55
C ARG A 126 -16.06 -10.80 -18.18
N ARG A 127 -16.93 -11.82 -18.18
CA ARG A 127 -16.66 -13.12 -18.83
C ARG A 127 -16.37 -12.98 -20.33
N LEU A 128 -17.20 -12.22 -21.05
CA LEU A 128 -17.01 -12.00 -22.49
C LEU A 128 -15.68 -11.28 -22.78
N ARG A 129 -15.36 -10.26 -21.98
CA ARG A 129 -14.08 -9.55 -22.10
C ARG A 129 -12.90 -10.48 -21.85
N ASN A 130 -12.93 -11.24 -20.77
CA ASN A 130 -11.86 -12.17 -20.41
C ASN A 130 -11.66 -13.24 -21.50
N PHE A 131 -12.75 -13.71 -22.12
CA PHE A 131 -12.68 -14.62 -23.26
C PHE A 131 -12.02 -13.96 -24.49
N ILE A 132 -12.37 -12.72 -24.81
CA ILE A 132 -11.77 -11.99 -25.93
C ILE A 132 -10.27 -11.74 -25.69
N SER A 133 -9.87 -11.34 -24.49
CA SER A 133 -8.46 -11.15 -24.12
C SER A 133 -7.67 -12.46 -24.22
N LEU A 134 -8.22 -13.56 -23.70
CA LEU A 134 -7.58 -14.87 -23.83
C LEU A 134 -7.43 -15.29 -25.30
N ALA A 135 -8.45 -15.03 -26.12
CA ALA A 135 -8.41 -15.31 -27.55
C ALA A 135 -7.35 -14.46 -28.27
N SER A 136 -7.26 -13.15 -27.99
CA SER A 136 -6.25 -12.27 -28.59
C SER A 136 -4.83 -12.69 -28.23
N ASP A 137 -4.58 -13.05 -26.97
CA ASP A 137 -3.27 -13.47 -26.49
C ASP A 137 -2.83 -14.76 -27.18
N SER A 138 -3.74 -15.75 -27.27
CA SER A 138 -3.46 -17.02 -27.96
C SER A 138 -3.21 -16.85 -29.47
N LEU A 139 -3.93 -15.94 -30.13
CA LEU A 139 -3.74 -15.64 -31.56
C LEU A 139 -2.41 -14.95 -31.81
N ALA A 140 -2.02 -13.99 -30.97
CA ALA A 140 -0.73 -13.31 -31.08
C ALA A 140 0.45 -14.29 -30.92
N GLN A 141 0.36 -15.21 -29.95
CA GLN A 141 1.36 -16.27 -29.77
C GLN A 141 1.44 -17.21 -30.98
N ALA A 142 0.30 -17.65 -31.52
CA ALA A 142 0.25 -18.52 -32.69
C ALA A 142 0.86 -17.86 -33.95
N ILE A 143 0.54 -16.58 -34.21
CA ILE A 143 1.13 -15.81 -35.31
C ILE A 143 2.65 -15.67 -35.11
N GLY A 144 3.10 -15.38 -33.89
CA GLY A 144 4.52 -15.28 -33.55
C GLY A 144 5.31 -16.57 -33.84
N VAL A 145 4.74 -17.74 -33.55
CA VAL A 145 5.34 -19.05 -33.86
C VAL A 145 5.42 -19.30 -35.36
N ILE A 146 4.40 -18.92 -36.14
CA ILE A 146 4.40 -19.06 -37.60
C ILE A 146 5.44 -18.13 -38.25
N VAL A 147 5.55 -16.89 -37.77
CA VAL A 147 6.57 -15.95 -38.25
C VAL A 147 7.97 -16.39 -37.80
N GLY A 148 8.14 -16.87 -36.57
CA GLY A 148 9.41 -17.38 -36.04
C GLY A 148 9.91 -18.64 -36.76
N SER A 149 9.02 -19.57 -37.08
CA SER A 149 9.34 -20.77 -37.87
C SER A 149 9.65 -20.46 -39.33
N SER A 150 9.15 -19.34 -39.88
CA SER A 150 9.50 -18.86 -41.21
C SER A 150 10.85 -18.10 -41.29
N LYS A 151 11.31 -17.49 -40.19
CA LYS A 151 12.64 -16.84 -40.10
C LYS A 151 13.82 -17.81 -39.98
N ALA A 152 13.58 -19.08 -39.62
CA ALA A 152 14.62 -20.10 -39.54
C ALA A 152 15.30 -20.46 -40.89
N ARG A 153 14.86 -19.87 -42.01
CA ARG A 153 15.52 -20.02 -43.33
C ARG A 153 16.11 -18.74 -43.92
N GLY A 154 16.09 -17.60 -43.21
CA GLY A 154 16.68 -16.38 -43.76
C GLY A 154 16.66 -15.17 -42.84
N SER A 155 17.60 -15.07 -41.89
CA SER A 155 18.08 -13.78 -41.39
C SER A 155 19.44 -13.94 -40.69
N LYS A 156 20.52 -13.75 -41.45
CA LYS A 156 21.90 -13.57 -40.95
C LYS A 156 22.18 -12.13 -40.47
N PHE A 157 21.15 -11.37 -40.09
CA PHE A 157 21.28 -9.98 -39.64
C PHE A 157 20.27 -9.72 -38.52
N VAL A 158 20.63 -10.16 -37.31
CA VAL A 158 20.20 -9.52 -36.06
C VAL A 158 21.50 -9.30 -35.32
N THR A 159 21.91 -8.04 -35.19
CA THR A 159 23.14 -7.64 -34.51
C THR A 159 23.03 -7.94 -33.02
N GLU A 160 24.11 -8.49 -32.46
CA GLU A 160 24.26 -8.85 -31.03
C GLU A 160 23.96 -7.68 -30.08
N GLU A 161 24.12 -6.44 -30.54
CA GLU A 161 23.76 -5.20 -29.82
C GLU A 161 22.29 -5.14 -29.37
N SER A 162 21.39 -5.73 -30.15
CA SER A 162 19.95 -5.78 -29.81
C SER A 162 19.62 -6.86 -28.77
N GLN A 163 20.53 -7.81 -28.51
CA GLN A 163 20.34 -8.80 -27.44
C GLN A 163 20.84 -8.27 -26.09
N GLU A 164 21.94 -7.52 -26.03
CA GLU A 164 22.46 -6.94 -24.78
C GLU A 164 21.49 -5.92 -24.14
N TYR A 165 20.77 -5.13 -24.95
CA TYR A 165 19.78 -4.17 -24.44
C TYR A 165 18.55 -4.84 -23.81
N PHE A 166 18.16 -6.03 -24.29
CA PHE A 166 17.06 -6.81 -23.70
C PHE A 166 17.50 -7.69 -22.52
N THR A 167 18.78 -8.09 -22.47
CA THR A 167 19.30 -8.95 -21.39
C THR A 167 19.62 -8.15 -20.12
N SER A 168 20.01 -6.89 -20.26
CA SER A 168 20.27 -5.98 -19.13
C SER A 168 19.01 -5.47 -18.43
N LEU A 169 17.85 -5.48 -19.12
CA LEU A 169 16.53 -5.30 -18.48
C LEU A 169 16.05 -6.57 -17.77
N GLY A 170 16.56 -7.75 -18.14
CA GLY A 170 16.09 -9.05 -17.66
C GLY A 170 16.70 -9.52 -16.34
N SER A 171 17.81 -8.96 -15.86
CA SER A 171 18.51 -9.47 -14.67
C SER A 171 17.95 -8.98 -13.33
N ASN A 172 17.12 -7.93 -13.32
CA ASN A 172 16.47 -7.39 -12.11
C ASN A 172 14.94 -7.44 -12.12
N LEU A 173 14.32 -8.01 -13.16
CA LEU A 173 12.88 -8.20 -13.25
C LEU A 173 12.52 -9.68 -13.03
N ILE A 174 12.66 -10.16 -11.79
CA ILE A 174 11.94 -11.37 -11.35
C ILE A 174 10.50 -10.94 -11.04
N GLY A 175 9.75 -10.62 -12.10
CA GLY A 175 8.35 -10.27 -12.05
C GLY A 175 7.62 -11.01 -13.16
N TYR A 176 6.56 -11.75 -12.82
CA TYR A 176 5.68 -12.38 -13.79
C TYR A 176 5.16 -11.31 -14.76
N ALA A 177 5.47 -11.43 -16.05
CA ALA A 177 4.86 -10.60 -17.09
C ALA A 177 3.37 -10.93 -17.16
N GLY A 178 2.53 -10.06 -16.59
CA GLY A 178 1.10 -10.29 -16.45
C GLY A 178 0.38 -10.40 -17.79
N THR A 179 -0.32 -11.50 -18.03
CA THR A 179 -1.31 -11.59 -19.13
C THR A 179 -2.53 -10.73 -18.84
N GLU A 180 -3.24 -10.25 -19.86
CA GLU A 180 -4.46 -9.43 -19.66
C GLU A 180 -5.55 -10.18 -18.86
N TYR A 181 -5.62 -11.49 -19.03
CA TYR A 181 -6.47 -12.38 -18.25
C TYR A 181 -5.63 -13.35 -17.41
N ASP A 182 -5.93 -13.43 -16.11
CA ASP A 182 -5.31 -14.36 -15.19
C ASP A 182 -6.40 -15.12 -14.44
N SER A 183 -6.52 -16.42 -14.77
CA SER A 183 -7.55 -17.26 -14.18
C SER A 183 -7.42 -17.42 -12.66
N LEU A 184 -6.21 -17.31 -12.10
CA LEU A 184 -6.02 -17.41 -10.66
C LEU A 184 -6.54 -16.14 -9.99
N LEU A 185 -6.07 -14.97 -10.44
CA LEU A 185 -6.50 -13.68 -9.90
C LEU A 185 -8.00 -13.44 -10.03
N GLU A 186 -8.61 -13.91 -11.13
CA GLU A 186 -10.05 -13.78 -11.36
C GLU A 186 -10.91 -14.38 -10.23
N HIS A 187 -10.47 -15.47 -9.59
CA HIS A 187 -11.19 -16.08 -8.46
C HIS A 187 -11.13 -15.25 -7.17
N TYR A 188 -10.19 -14.31 -7.07
CA TYR A 188 -9.98 -13.46 -5.89
C TYR A 188 -10.55 -12.05 -6.06
N VAL A 189 -11.10 -11.72 -7.23
CA VAL A 189 -11.80 -10.45 -7.42
C VAL A 189 -13.01 -10.37 -6.48
N GLY A 190 -13.05 -9.32 -5.67
CA GLY A 190 -14.01 -9.08 -4.60
C GLY A 190 -13.70 -9.81 -3.29
N VAL A 191 -12.52 -10.40 -3.15
CA VAL A 191 -12.07 -11.10 -1.94
C VAL A 191 -11.02 -10.26 -1.23
N LYS A 192 -11.02 -10.29 0.11
CA LYS A 192 -9.94 -9.71 0.93
C LYS A 192 -8.71 -10.60 0.82
N VAL A 193 -7.59 -10.03 0.38
CA VAL A 193 -6.34 -10.74 0.08
C VAL A 193 -5.12 -10.02 0.67
N VAL A 194 -4.04 -10.77 0.85
CA VAL A 194 -2.71 -10.23 1.17
C VAL A 194 -1.94 -10.09 -0.13
N VAL A 195 -1.48 -8.87 -0.41
CA VAL A 195 -0.57 -8.57 -1.51
C VAL A 195 0.81 -8.24 -0.96
N GLU A 196 1.81 -8.93 -1.51
CA GLU A 196 3.23 -8.64 -1.30
C GLU A 196 3.67 -7.63 -2.36
N LEU A 197 4.25 -6.52 -1.91
CA LEU A 197 4.83 -5.48 -2.75
C LEU A 197 6.34 -5.44 -2.52
N THR A 198 7.12 -5.64 -3.57
CA THR A 198 8.57 -5.53 -3.50
C THR A 198 9.00 -4.08 -3.70
N GLU A 199 9.81 -3.57 -2.79
CA GLU A 199 10.45 -2.25 -2.86
C GLU A 199 11.94 -2.40 -2.51
N GLY A 200 12.79 -2.30 -3.53
CA GLY A 200 14.20 -2.66 -3.40
C GLY A 200 14.36 -4.10 -2.92
N ASP A 201 15.09 -4.28 -1.81
CA ASP A 201 15.32 -5.60 -1.19
C ASP A 201 14.26 -5.96 -0.13
N THR A 202 13.26 -5.10 0.10
CA THR A 202 12.23 -5.30 1.13
C THR A 202 10.91 -5.71 0.50
N VAL A 203 10.22 -6.67 1.11
CA VAL A 203 8.86 -7.08 0.73
C VAL A 203 7.88 -6.58 1.78
N TYR A 204 6.93 -5.76 1.37
CA TYR A 204 5.86 -5.25 2.22
C TYR A 204 4.56 -6.02 1.97
N GLU A 205 3.90 -6.42 3.03
CA GLU A 205 2.57 -7.06 2.94
C GLU A 205 1.48 -6.04 3.24
N HIS A 206 0.49 -5.98 2.36
CA HIS A 206 -0.71 -5.17 2.51
C HIS A 206 -1.95 -6.03 2.39
N VAL A 207 -2.94 -5.75 3.23
CA VAL A 207 -4.22 -6.43 3.19
C VAL A 207 -5.29 -5.48 2.69
N GLY A 208 -6.02 -5.92 1.66
CA GLY A 208 -7.10 -5.16 1.05
C GLY A 208 -8.02 -6.06 0.23
N ILE A 209 -9.01 -5.47 -0.41
CA ILE A 209 -9.94 -6.15 -1.30
C ILE A 209 -9.40 -6.04 -2.72
N LEU A 210 -9.16 -7.16 -3.40
CA LEU A 210 -8.82 -7.13 -4.82
C LEU A 210 -10.06 -6.71 -5.61
N ARG A 211 -10.04 -5.52 -6.21
CA ARG A 211 -11.15 -5.05 -7.04
C ARG A 211 -11.02 -5.50 -8.48
N ASP A 212 -9.84 -5.30 -9.06
CA ASP A 212 -9.60 -5.59 -10.45
C ASP A 212 -8.11 -5.75 -10.75
N TYR A 213 -7.79 -6.22 -11.96
CA TYR A 213 -6.44 -6.32 -12.47
C TYR A 213 -6.39 -6.13 -13.99
N THR A 214 -5.23 -5.72 -14.48
CA THR A 214 -4.85 -5.70 -15.90
C THR A 214 -3.52 -6.44 -16.09
N ALA A 215 -2.94 -6.35 -17.29
CA ALA A 215 -1.59 -6.82 -17.53
C ALA A 215 -0.59 -6.05 -16.66
N ASP A 216 -0.80 -4.74 -16.52
CA ASP A 216 0.16 -3.82 -15.91
C ASP A 216 -0.10 -3.59 -14.41
N PHE A 217 -1.36 -3.62 -13.96
CA PHE A 217 -1.72 -3.19 -12.60
C PHE A 217 -2.64 -4.16 -11.85
N LEU A 218 -2.48 -4.20 -10.53
CA LEU A 218 -3.47 -4.69 -9.57
C LEU A 218 -4.14 -3.49 -8.93
N GLU A 219 -5.47 -3.53 -8.82
CA GLU A 219 -6.23 -2.52 -8.10
C GLU A 219 -6.87 -3.12 -6.85
N MET A 220 -6.57 -2.48 -5.73
CA MET A 220 -6.94 -2.97 -4.43
C MET A 220 -7.55 -1.83 -3.61
N LEU A 221 -8.60 -2.15 -2.86
CA LEU A 221 -9.35 -1.20 -2.05
C LEU A 221 -9.23 -1.53 -0.56
N ASP A 222 -9.57 -0.56 0.28
CA ASP A 222 -9.75 -0.76 1.74
C ASP A 222 -8.48 -1.26 2.45
N ILE A 223 -7.34 -0.70 2.08
CA ILE A 223 -6.05 -0.99 2.71
C ILE A 223 -5.91 -0.12 3.94
N HIS A 224 -5.62 -0.77 5.06
CA HIS A 224 -5.31 -0.08 6.31
C HIS A 224 -3.79 0.06 6.37
N PHE A 225 -3.31 1.30 6.26
CA PHE A 225 -1.90 1.59 6.12
C PHE A 225 -1.39 2.40 7.32
N PRO A 226 -0.44 1.84 8.10
CA PRO A 226 0.10 2.54 9.25
C PRO A 226 1.11 3.60 8.82
N ILE A 227 0.90 4.86 9.23
CA ILE A 227 1.80 5.98 8.98
C ILE A 227 2.29 6.55 10.31
N THR A 228 3.60 6.73 10.42
CA THR A 228 4.19 7.48 11.53
C THR A 228 4.13 8.98 11.21
N GLN A 229 3.47 9.75 12.07
CA GLN A 229 3.46 11.21 12.03
C GLN A 229 4.33 11.78 13.14
N LYS A 230 5.02 12.87 12.81
CA LYS A 230 5.89 13.61 13.70
C LYS A 230 5.29 14.96 13.98
N HIS A 231 5.06 15.26 15.25
CA HIS A 231 4.40 16.48 15.69
C HIS A 231 5.33 17.27 16.60
N PRO A 232 6.03 18.30 16.08
CA PRO A 232 6.87 19.16 16.88
C PRO A 232 6.01 20.04 17.81
N MET A 233 6.43 20.15 19.08
CA MET A 233 5.69 20.81 20.15
C MET A 233 6.64 21.69 20.98
N ALA A 234 6.47 23.00 20.88
CA ALA A 234 7.31 23.97 21.59
C ALA A 234 7.07 23.95 23.12
N ALA A 235 8.11 24.26 23.88
CA ALA A 235 8.02 24.54 25.31
C ALA A 235 7.65 26.01 25.59
N PRO A 236 7.08 26.34 26.77
CA PRO A 236 6.56 25.43 27.79
C PRO A 236 5.15 24.93 27.46
N GLY A 237 4.54 25.38 26.37
CA GLY A 237 3.22 24.95 25.96
C GLY A 237 3.00 25.14 24.47
N ALA A 238 2.23 24.22 23.91
CA ALA A 238 1.87 24.17 22.50
C ALA A 238 0.54 23.42 22.37
N GLY A 239 -0.29 23.85 21.42
CA GLY A 239 -1.52 23.18 21.05
C GLY A 239 -1.42 22.73 19.60
N LEU A 240 -1.86 21.50 19.33
CA LEU A 240 -1.98 20.96 17.99
C LEU A 240 -3.36 20.33 17.85
N GLU A 241 -4.05 20.66 16.76
CA GLU A 241 -5.28 19.99 16.38
C GLU A 241 -5.14 19.52 14.93
N THR A 242 -5.28 18.21 14.75
CA THR A 242 -5.31 17.52 13.47
C THR A 242 -6.60 16.71 13.37
N PRO A 243 -6.99 16.22 12.18
CA PRO A 243 -8.14 15.32 12.05
C PRO A 243 -8.05 14.03 12.87
N PHE A 244 -6.83 13.63 13.29
CA PHE A 244 -6.60 12.36 13.99
C PHE A 244 -6.30 12.57 15.48
N LEU A 245 -5.63 13.66 15.84
CA LEU A 245 -5.09 13.89 17.17
C LEU A 245 -5.23 15.35 17.57
N ARG A 246 -5.71 15.57 18.79
CA ARG A 246 -5.57 16.83 19.52
C ARG A 246 -4.52 16.66 20.62
N VAL A 247 -3.61 17.61 20.72
CA VAL A 247 -2.56 17.64 21.74
C VAL A 247 -2.50 19.01 22.38
N ASN A 248 -2.41 19.05 23.69
CA ASN A 248 -2.13 20.26 24.44
C ASN A 248 -0.99 19.99 25.43
N ARG A 249 0.10 20.74 25.29
CA ARG A 249 1.23 20.72 26.22
C ARG A 249 1.09 21.87 27.20
N SER A 250 1.22 21.55 28.49
CA SER A 250 1.27 22.51 29.58
C SER A 250 2.38 22.14 30.57
N GLY A 251 3.56 22.73 30.38
CA GLY A 251 4.75 22.48 31.17
C GLY A 251 5.22 21.04 31.02
N LYS A 252 5.10 20.27 32.10
CA LYS A 252 5.48 18.85 32.17
C LYS A 252 4.36 17.88 31.77
N SER A 253 3.15 18.35 31.53
CA SER A 253 2.01 17.49 31.20
C SER A 253 1.63 17.65 29.72
N LEU A 254 1.37 16.53 29.07
CA LEU A 254 0.89 16.45 27.68
C LEU A 254 -0.49 15.79 27.68
N TYR A 255 -1.50 16.55 27.29
CA TYR A 255 -2.88 16.07 27.15
C TYR A 255 -3.12 15.69 25.69
N LEU A 256 -3.46 14.44 25.45
CA LEU A 256 -3.69 13.86 24.14
C LEU A 256 -5.14 13.41 24.06
N ALA A 257 -5.82 13.70 22.97
CA ALA A 257 -7.18 13.26 22.71
C ALA A 257 -7.27 12.73 21.28
N ASN A 258 -7.78 11.51 21.12
CA ASN A 258 -8.00 10.95 19.80
C ASN A 258 -9.21 11.64 19.16
N ALA A 259 -8.97 12.34 18.05
CA ALA A 259 -10.01 13.01 17.28
C ALA A 259 -10.51 12.14 16.11
N GLY A 260 -9.81 11.04 15.81
CA GLY A 260 -10.12 10.12 14.72
C GLY A 260 -11.00 8.94 15.12
N LYS A 261 -11.38 8.14 14.12
CA LYS A 261 -12.23 6.94 14.29
C LYS A 261 -11.44 5.66 14.63
N ASN A 262 -10.15 5.65 14.34
CA ASN A 262 -9.27 4.52 14.57
C ASN A 262 -8.42 4.78 15.82
N SER A 263 -7.96 3.72 16.48
CA SER A 263 -6.95 3.89 17.53
C SER A 263 -5.70 4.59 17.00
N LEU A 264 -4.91 5.16 17.91
CA LEU A 264 -3.58 5.68 17.64
C LEU A 264 -2.58 4.91 18.49
N LEU A 265 -1.37 4.69 17.97
CA LEU A 265 -0.26 4.17 18.74
C LEU A 265 0.70 5.32 19.03
N LEU A 266 0.72 5.77 20.28
CA LEU A 266 1.71 6.73 20.77
C LEU A 266 3.05 6.00 20.93
N GLN A 267 4.05 6.39 20.15
CA GLN A 267 5.32 5.66 20.11
C GLN A 267 6.32 6.26 21.08
N THR A 268 6.80 7.47 20.78
CA THR A 268 7.88 8.11 21.52
C THR A 268 7.72 9.62 21.58
N VAL A 269 8.35 10.23 22.58
CA VAL A 269 8.60 11.67 22.64
C VAL A 269 10.10 11.87 22.68
N THR A 270 10.62 12.67 21.75
CA THR A 270 12.05 12.95 21.63
C THR A 270 12.35 14.43 21.85
N ALA A 271 13.48 14.74 22.47
CA ALA A 271 14.05 16.08 22.51
C ALA A 271 15.58 15.99 22.49
N ALA A 272 16.21 16.61 21.49
CA ALA A 272 17.66 16.53 21.28
C ALA A 272 18.18 15.07 21.31
N GLU A 273 18.98 14.69 22.31
CA GLU A 273 19.52 13.33 22.48
C GLU A 273 18.71 12.44 23.44
N GLN A 274 17.59 12.94 23.97
CA GLN A 274 16.74 12.19 24.89
C GLN A 274 15.49 11.67 24.20
N GLU A 275 15.12 10.44 24.56
CA GLU A 275 13.96 9.74 24.02
C GLU A 275 13.20 9.07 25.17
N MET A 276 11.90 9.29 25.21
CA MET A 276 10.97 8.60 26.10
C MET A 276 10.07 7.70 25.25
N SER A 277 10.13 6.39 25.50
CA SER A 277 9.16 5.44 24.94
C SER A 277 7.83 5.54 25.66
N ILE A 278 6.75 5.68 24.89
CA ILE A 278 5.37 5.70 25.40
C ILE A 278 4.72 4.33 25.17
N ASN A 279 4.75 3.83 23.93
CA ASN A 279 4.13 2.57 23.50
C ASN A 279 2.71 2.37 24.05
N ALA A 280 1.86 3.38 23.90
CA ALA A 280 0.50 3.40 24.43
C ALA A 280 -0.53 3.44 23.29
N VAL A 281 -1.60 2.67 23.42
CA VAL A 281 -2.75 2.78 22.51
C VAL A 281 -3.75 3.79 23.06
N LEU A 282 -4.14 4.74 22.21
CA LEU A 282 -5.22 5.69 22.46
C LEU A 282 -6.41 5.34 21.57
N ASP A 283 -7.52 4.91 22.15
CA ASP A 283 -8.71 4.51 21.39
C ASP A 283 -9.51 5.70 20.87
N ALA A 284 -10.45 5.44 19.95
CA ALA A 284 -11.35 6.49 19.46
C ALA A 284 -12.12 7.10 20.63
N ASP A 285 -12.29 8.43 20.59
CA ASP A 285 -12.95 9.22 21.63
C ASP A 285 -12.31 9.11 23.05
N GLU A 286 -11.06 8.65 23.14
CA GLU A 286 -10.31 8.56 24.39
C GLU A 286 -9.33 9.72 24.57
N ASP A 287 -9.19 10.15 25.83
CA ASP A 287 -8.22 11.13 26.27
C ASP A 287 -7.16 10.48 27.17
N LEU A 288 -5.93 10.98 27.09
CA LEU A 288 -4.79 10.52 27.87
C LEU A 288 -3.93 11.69 28.32
N ALA A 289 -3.57 11.71 29.59
CA ALA A 289 -2.57 12.62 30.13
C ALA A 289 -1.24 11.89 30.32
N LEU A 290 -0.18 12.43 29.73
CA LEU A 290 1.19 11.93 29.85
C LEU A 290 2.04 12.94 30.63
N GLU A 291 2.77 12.44 31.63
CA GLU A 291 3.75 13.25 32.36
C GLU A 291 5.13 13.09 31.71
N LEU A 292 5.71 14.21 31.29
CA LEU A 292 7.05 14.31 30.73
C LEU A 292 8.08 14.32 31.87
N PRO A 293 9.20 13.59 31.73
CA PRO A 293 10.31 13.67 32.66
C PRO A 293 10.91 15.09 32.67
N PRO A 294 11.55 15.51 33.78
CA PRO A 294 12.06 16.88 33.93
C PRO A 294 12.95 17.35 32.78
N ALA A 295 13.69 16.42 32.18
CA ALA A 295 14.61 16.72 31.10
C ALA A 295 13.90 16.98 29.74
N LEU A 296 12.70 16.45 29.52
CA LEU A 296 11.86 16.75 28.36
C LEU A 296 10.88 17.90 28.62
N ALA A 297 10.46 18.11 29.87
CA ALA A 297 9.45 19.10 30.25
C ALA A 297 9.83 20.54 29.85
N GLY A 298 11.12 20.89 29.85
CA GLY A 298 11.62 22.23 29.51
C GLY A 298 12.13 22.41 28.07
N ALA A 299 12.17 21.35 27.27
CA ALA A 299 12.74 21.37 25.92
C ALA A 299 11.64 21.31 24.84
N ASP A 300 11.92 21.80 23.64
CA ASP A 300 11.05 21.52 22.48
C ASP A 300 11.09 20.02 22.19
N ILE A 301 9.91 19.42 22.00
CA ILE A 301 9.77 17.98 21.84
C ILE A 301 9.18 17.64 20.46
N GLU A 302 9.48 16.45 19.97
CA GLU A 302 8.80 15.83 18.82
C GLU A 302 8.00 14.63 19.32
N LEU A 303 6.68 14.69 19.16
CA LEU A 303 5.78 13.58 19.46
C LEU A 303 5.65 12.69 18.22
N ASN A 304 6.07 11.43 18.35
CA ASN A 304 5.94 10.42 17.30
C ASN A 304 4.71 9.56 17.58
N ILE A 305 3.74 9.62 16.69
CA ILE A 305 2.54 8.78 16.73
C ILE A 305 2.47 7.92 15.47
N LYS A 306 1.89 6.74 15.58
CA LYS A 306 1.50 5.93 14.44
C LYS A 306 -0.03 5.95 14.34
N ILE A 307 -0.52 6.38 13.19
CA ILE A 307 -1.94 6.38 12.84
C ILE A 307 -2.20 5.32 11.76
N VAL A 308 -3.43 4.82 11.68
CA VAL A 308 -3.87 3.95 10.58
C VAL A 308 -4.74 4.75 9.65
N ARG A 309 -4.27 4.95 8.42
CA ARG A 309 -5.04 5.60 7.36
C ARG A 309 -5.67 4.57 6.44
N GLN A 310 -6.83 4.90 5.89
CA GLN A 310 -7.48 4.05 4.89
C GLN A 310 -7.07 4.50 3.48
N LEU A 311 -6.58 3.57 2.68
CA LEU A 311 -6.08 3.78 1.33
C LEU A 311 -6.85 2.91 0.33
N ASP A 312 -6.97 3.42 -0.89
CA ASP A 312 -7.13 2.57 -2.07
C ASP A 312 -5.86 2.73 -2.92
N PHE A 313 -5.31 1.64 -3.45
CA PHE A 313 -4.06 1.67 -4.22
C PHE A 313 -4.12 0.84 -5.50
N ILE A 314 -3.41 1.32 -6.51
CA ILE A 314 -3.12 0.67 -7.77
C ILE A 314 -1.61 0.44 -7.79
N ILE A 315 -1.20 -0.82 -7.89
CA ILE A 315 0.20 -1.24 -7.83
C ILE A 315 0.56 -1.99 -9.11
N PRO A 316 1.73 -1.73 -9.71
CA PRO A 316 2.15 -2.49 -10.87
C PRO A 316 2.36 -3.96 -10.56
N ARG A 317 1.77 -4.81 -11.41
CA ARG A 317 1.76 -6.26 -11.25
C ARG A 317 3.14 -6.89 -11.37
N ALA A 318 4.06 -6.23 -12.06
CA ALA A 318 5.46 -6.68 -12.16
C ALA A 318 6.18 -6.77 -10.80
N ARG A 319 5.68 -6.09 -9.76
CA ARG A 319 6.27 -6.10 -8.40
C ARG A 319 5.28 -6.41 -7.28
N ALA A 320 4.09 -6.87 -7.65
CA ALA A 320 3.03 -7.17 -6.70
C ALA A 320 2.53 -8.61 -6.90
N LEU A 321 2.47 -9.36 -5.81
CA LEU A 321 2.03 -10.76 -5.82
C LEU A 321 0.95 -11.00 -4.76
N ILE A 322 -0.17 -11.55 -5.17
CA ILE A 322 -1.22 -11.99 -4.24
C ILE A 322 -0.95 -13.45 -3.89
N ARG A 323 -0.67 -13.72 -2.61
CA ARG A 323 -0.37 -15.08 -2.13
C ARG A 323 -1.44 -15.68 -1.24
N HIS A 324 -2.20 -14.85 -0.52
CA HIS A 324 -3.08 -15.31 0.54
C HIS A 324 -4.45 -14.64 0.50
N LYS A 325 -5.47 -15.35 0.97
CA LYS A 325 -6.73 -14.75 1.40
C LYS A 325 -6.59 -14.20 2.81
N ALA A 326 -7.32 -13.13 3.11
CA ALA A 326 -7.27 -12.43 4.38
C ALA A 326 -8.68 -12.23 4.97
N GLU A 327 -9.53 -13.24 4.89
CA GLU A 327 -10.95 -13.18 5.32
C GLU A 327 -11.15 -12.83 6.81
N ARG A 328 -10.11 -13.00 7.64
CA ARG A 328 -10.14 -12.77 9.10
C ARG A 328 -9.28 -11.58 9.55
N TYR A 329 -8.86 -10.74 8.63
CA TYR A 329 -8.01 -9.59 8.96
C TYR A 329 -8.76 -8.54 9.77
N ASP A 330 -8.18 -8.21 10.92
CA ASP A 330 -8.67 -7.22 11.88
C ASP A 330 -7.85 -5.91 11.77
N PRO A 331 -8.46 -4.79 11.33
CA PRO A 331 -7.81 -3.48 11.26
C PRO A 331 -7.17 -2.99 12.57
N ASP A 332 -7.68 -3.41 13.73
CA ASP A 332 -7.14 -2.97 15.02
C ASP A 332 -5.74 -3.54 15.30
N GLN A 333 -5.30 -4.50 14.48
CA GLN A 333 -3.99 -5.16 14.54
C GLN A 333 -2.98 -4.53 13.56
N VAL A 334 -3.37 -3.49 12.81
CA VAL A 334 -2.58 -2.89 11.70
C VAL A 334 -1.30 -2.19 12.16
N PHE A 335 -1.19 -1.75 13.42
CA PHE A 335 0.00 -1.02 13.88
C PHE A 335 1.31 -1.82 13.72
N ASP A 336 1.20 -3.14 13.62
CA ASP A 336 2.31 -4.08 13.47
C ASP A 336 2.38 -4.71 12.07
N ILE A 337 1.53 -4.27 11.14
CA ILE A 337 1.43 -4.79 9.78
C ILE A 337 2.24 -3.87 8.85
N GLY A 338 3.03 -4.47 7.97
CA GLY A 338 4.12 -3.77 7.26
C GLY A 338 5.47 -4.09 7.90
N PHE A 339 5.84 -5.37 7.87
CA PHE A 339 7.19 -5.85 8.18
C PHE A 339 8.19 -5.24 7.19
N GLY A 340 8.55 -3.96 7.39
CA GLY A 340 9.88 -3.53 7.03
C GLY A 340 10.83 -4.37 7.87
N LEU A 341 11.40 -5.40 7.27
CA LEU A 341 12.51 -6.17 7.85
C LEU A 341 13.67 -5.18 8.03
N LYS A 342 13.64 -4.34 9.07
CA LYS A 342 14.87 -3.74 9.57
C LYS A 342 15.73 -4.93 10.01
N PRO A 343 16.88 -5.16 9.37
CA PRO A 343 17.64 -6.39 9.56
C PRO A 343 18.33 -6.44 10.93
N ASP A 344 18.46 -5.31 11.64
CA ASP A 344 19.20 -5.27 12.91
C ASP A 344 18.53 -4.41 13.98
N TYR A 345 17.96 -5.09 14.97
CA TYR A 345 17.41 -4.52 16.20
C TYR A 345 18.30 -4.79 17.43
N THR A 346 19.52 -5.32 17.23
CA THR A 346 20.35 -5.84 18.34
C THR A 346 20.76 -4.75 19.33
N THR A 347 21.02 -3.53 18.85
CA THR A 347 21.39 -2.40 19.72
C THR A 347 20.22 -1.96 20.59
N GLU A 348 19.01 -1.84 20.02
CA GLU A 348 17.80 -1.48 20.77
C GLU A 348 17.43 -2.57 21.78
N GLU A 349 17.53 -3.83 21.38
CA GLU A 349 17.26 -4.97 22.27
C GLU A 349 18.20 -4.99 23.46
N LYS A 350 19.51 -4.80 23.24
CA LYS A 350 20.51 -4.72 24.33
C LYS A 350 20.22 -3.58 25.29
N LYS A 351 19.82 -2.40 24.78
CA LYS A 351 19.45 -1.25 25.61
C LYS A 351 18.26 -1.56 26.51
N LEU A 352 17.22 -2.21 25.95
CA LEU A 352 16.02 -2.59 26.71
C LEU A 352 16.30 -3.67 27.74
N HIS A 353 17.15 -4.64 27.43
CA HIS A 353 17.61 -5.61 28.41
C HIS A 353 18.40 -4.95 29.55
N ALA A 354 19.36 -4.08 29.24
CA ALA A 354 20.12 -3.35 30.26
C ALA A 354 19.21 -2.48 31.14
N ALA A 355 18.22 -1.80 30.55
CA ALA A 355 17.23 -1.02 31.31
C ALA A 355 16.41 -1.89 32.27
N LEU A 356 16.04 -3.10 31.86
CA LEU A 356 15.32 -4.06 32.72
C LEU A 356 16.23 -4.75 33.74
N ASP A 357 17.52 -4.87 33.46
CA ASP A 357 18.50 -5.35 34.45
C ASP A 357 18.70 -4.30 35.56
N ASP A 358 18.79 -3.02 35.18
CA ASP A 358 18.91 -1.89 36.13
C ASP A 358 17.60 -1.60 36.87
N SER A 359 16.45 -1.76 36.20
CA SER A 359 15.11 -1.51 36.74
C SER A 359 14.14 -2.64 36.36
N PRO A 360 14.17 -3.79 37.10
CA PRO A 360 13.38 -4.97 36.76
C PRO A 360 11.87 -4.75 36.73
N ASP A 361 11.37 -3.79 37.50
CA ASP A 361 9.94 -3.50 37.58
C ASP A 361 9.45 -2.51 36.51
N ASP A 362 10.29 -2.04 35.57
CA ASP A 362 9.86 -1.12 34.52
C ASP A 362 8.94 -1.80 33.48
N ALA A 363 7.64 -1.61 33.68
CA ALA A 363 6.61 -2.14 32.78
C ALA A 363 6.69 -1.56 31.36
N ASN A 364 7.10 -0.30 31.17
CA ASN A 364 7.16 0.33 29.85
C ASN A 364 8.31 -0.26 29.02
N SER A 365 9.49 -0.44 29.63
CA SER A 365 10.60 -1.15 28.99
C SER A 365 10.25 -2.60 28.66
N ALA A 366 9.47 -3.29 29.51
CA ALA A 366 8.97 -4.63 29.23
C ALA A 366 8.04 -4.68 28.01
N VAL A 367 7.10 -3.72 27.86
CA VAL A 367 6.26 -3.62 26.66
C VAL A 367 7.08 -3.31 25.42
N ALA A 368 8.03 -2.38 25.51
CA ALA A 368 8.92 -2.02 24.40
C ALA A 368 9.75 -3.23 23.93
N LEU A 369 10.28 -4.02 24.86
CA LEU A 369 11.01 -5.25 24.56
C LEU A 369 10.09 -6.32 23.95
N GLY A 370 8.89 -6.49 24.49
CA GLY A 370 7.88 -7.37 23.91
C GLY A 370 7.54 -7.01 22.46
N GLN A 371 7.34 -5.72 22.18
CA GLN A 371 7.11 -5.18 20.83
C GLN A 371 8.27 -5.46 19.87
N LEU A 372 9.51 -5.25 20.34
CA LEU A 372 10.71 -5.52 19.54
C LEU A 372 10.84 -7.00 19.19
N LEU A 373 10.67 -7.88 20.18
CA LEU A 373 10.72 -9.33 20.00
C LEU A 373 9.59 -9.84 19.11
N PHE A 374 8.40 -9.23 19.23
CA PHE A 374 7.27 -9.52 18.36
C PHE A 374 7.60 -9.22 16.89
N LYS A 375 8.17 -8.03 16.61
CA LYS A 375 8.63 -7.64 15.26
C LYS A 375 9.71 -8.58 14.71
N ARG A 376 10.58 -9.11 15.58
CA ARG A 376 11.59 -10.12 15.21
C ARG A 376 11.02 -11.53 15.02
N GLY A 377 9.72 -11.74 15.20
CA GLY A 377 9.07 -13.05 15.12
C GLY A 377 9.34 -13.97 16.31
N ARG A 378 9.98 -13.48 17.38
CA ARG A 378 10.25 -14.22 18.63
C ARG A 378 9.01 -14.23 19.53
N LEU A 379 7.92 -14.80 19.03
CA LEU A 379 6.58 -14.70 19.62
C LEU A 379 6.49 -15.22 21.06
N GLN A 380 7.20 -16.31 21.40
CA GLN A 380 7.17 -16.87 22.76
C GLN A 380 7.81 -15.93 23.79
N GLU A 381 8.90 -15.26 23.42
CA GLU A 381 9.58 -14.32 24.30
C GLU A 381 8.78 -13.03 24.42
N ALA A 382 8.25 -12.54 23.30
CA ALA A 382 7.31 -11.41 23.29
C ALA A 382 6.11 -11.66 24.22
N GLU A 383 5.49 -12.85 24.14
CA GLU A 383 4.38 -13.26 25.02
C GLU A 383 4.76 -13.18 26.51
N ARG A 384 5.97 -13.62 26.88
CA ARG A 384 6.44 -13.53 28.28
C ARG A 384 6.52 -12.08 28.74
N TRP A 385 7.12 -11.21 27.94
CA TRP A 385 7.27 -9.79 28.29
C TRP A 385 5.95 -9.04 28.32
N PHE A 386 5.02 -9.32 27.41
CA PHE A 386 3.68 -8.74 27.47
C PHE A 386 2.92 -9.19 28.73
N ASN A 387 2.95 -10.47 29.09
CA ASN A 387 2.36 -10.94 30.34
C ASN A 387 3.03 -10.31 31.57
N TYR A 388 4.36 -10.14 31.54
CA TYR A 388 5.12 -9.48 32.61
C TYR A 388 4.69 -8.03 32.80
N ALA A 389 4.53 -7.28 31.71
CA ALA A 389 4.05 -5.91 31.74
C ALA A 389 2.59 -5.82 32.23
N LEU A 390 1.72 -6.75 31.79
CA LEU A 390 0.32 -6.79 32.23
C LEU A 390 0.16 -7.08 33.72
N ALA A 391 1.07 -7.84 34.34
CA ALA A 391 1.09 -8.00 35.79
C ALA A 391 1.30 -6.66 36.53
N ARG A 392 1.84 -5.65 35.83
CA ARG A 392 2.11 -4.28 36.32
C ARG A 392 1.27 -3.25 35.56
N ARG A 393 0.04 -3.61 35.16
CA ARG A 393 -0.88 -2.78 34.36
C ARG A 393 -0.99 -1.32 34.82
N GLN A 394 -0.94 -1.07 36.13
CA GLN A 394 -1.04 0.28 36.72
C GLN A 394 0.14 1.21 36.40
N GLN A 395 1.28 0.66 35.98
CA GLN A 395 2.47 1.43 35.60
C GLN A 395 2.52 1.76 34.11
N LEU A 396 1.61 1.17 33.31
CA LEU A 396 1.52 1.38 31.88
C LEU A 396 0.61 2.56 31.58
N THR A 397 1.06 3.41 30.65
CA THR A 397 0.35 4.63 30.24
C THR A 397 -1.06 4.34 29.71
N ASP A 398 -1.23 3.29 28.91
CA ASP A 398 -2.52 2.86 28.34
C ASP A 398 -3.24 1.81 29.19
N GLN A 399 -2.80 1.59 30.43
CA GLN A 399 -3.28 0.49 31.26
C GLN A 399 -3.17 -0.86 30.52
N GLY A 400 -2.09 -1.11 29.76
CA GLY A 400 -1.81 -2.41 29.15
C GLY A 400 -2.63 -2.78 27.91
N LYS A 401 -3.41 -1.85 27.33
CA LYS A 401 -4.19 -2.10 26.11
C LYS A 401 -3.31 -2.64 24.97
N LEU A 402 -2.14 -2.06 24.73
CA LEU A 402 -1.23 -2.53 23.71
C LEU A 402 -0.83 -3.98 23.94
N ALA A 403 -0.38 -4.32 25.16
CA ALA A 403 0.04 -5.67 25.51
C ALA A 403 -1.10 -6.69 25.38
N GLU A 404 -2.34 -6.32 25.74
CA GLU A 404 -3.53 -7.16 25.54
C GLU A 404 -3.79 -7.45 24.05
N ARG A 405 -3.69 -6.43 23.19
CA ARG A 405 -3.85 -6.58 21.73
C ARG A 405 -2.78 -7.51 21.16
N GLN A 406 -1.52 -7.34 21.55
CA GLN A 406 -0.43 -8.20 21.08
C GLN A 406 -0.59 -9.65 21.52
N LEU A 407 -0.96 -9.88 22.78
CA LEU A 407 -1.21 -11.24 23.27
C LEU A 407 -2.39 -11.90 22.54
N ARG A 408 -3.46 -11.13 22.26
CA ARG A 408 -4.57 -11.63 21.45
C ARG A 408 -4.10 -12.04 20.05
N TYR A 409 -3.27 -11.22 19.42
CA TYR A 409 -2.68 -11.53 18.11
C TYR A 409 -1.83 -12.82 18.16
N ILE A 410 -0.91 -12.93 19.13
CA ILE A 410 -0.04 -14.11 19.28
C ILE A 410 -0.90 -15.38 19.46
N LYS A 411 -1.96 -15.30 20.28
CA LYS A 411 -2.90 -16.42 20.49
C LYS A 411 -3.62 -16.84 19.21
N LEU A 412 -4.09 -15.87 18.42
CA LEU A 412 -4.72 -16.13 17.12
C LEU A 412 -3.74 -16.86 16.20
N LYS A 413 -2.53 -16.32 16.03
CA LYS A 413 -1.49 -16.91 15.18
C LYS A 413 -1.09 -18.33 15.61
N ARG A 414 -1.04 -18.61 16.92
CA ARG A 414 -0.79 -19.97 17.45
C ARG A 414 -1.96 -20.91 17.20
N SER A 415 -3.20 -20.46 17.38
CA SER A 415 -4.39 -21.29 17.16
C SER A 415 -4.55 -21.75 15.71
N GLU A 416 -4.02 -20.98 14.76
CA GLU A 416 -4.00 -21.30 13.33
C GLU A 416 -2.91 -22.32 12.95
N PHE A 417 -1.82 -22.42 13.72
CA PHE A 417 -0.79 -23.45 13.50
C PHE A 417 -1.20 -24.86 13.93
N TYR A 418 -2.26 -24.98 14.75
CA TYR A 418 -2.75 -26.26 15.29
C TYR A 418 -4.08 -26.72 14.67
N ARG A 419 -4.55 -26.06 13.60
CA ARG A 419 -5.66 -26.51 12.76
C ARG A 419 -5.15 -26.81 11.37
#